data_AF-A0A062TYR3-F1
#
_entry.id   AF-A0A062TYR3-F1
#
_cell.length_a   1.000
_cell.length_b   1.000
_cell.length_c   1.000
_cell.angle_alpha   90.00
_cell.angle_beta   90.00
_cell.angle_gamma   90.00
#
_symmetry.space_group_name_H-M   'P 1'
#
loop_
_entity.id
_entity.type
_entity.pdbx_description
1 polymer ?
#
loop_
_entity_poly.entity_id
_entity_poly.type
_entity_poly.pdbx_seq_one_letter_code
_entity_poly.pdbx_strand_id
1 'polypeptide(L)'
;MNTEDALALIDHEYEANDGLLIKFRLSNDVETERLERFHEALQTLAVHYDQQTHIESDVAYKIMSFRDTLSASASHWKVSRPEGLTIQMTSKLIIALSGVFAGHGTSQANPNKLNGTIQQKWREGFVVGYDCIAYGDEQIVFANAYSVYDPNTHETTLYWSPLCDTTVASLLKYNDDIWTEVDIFRDPFEFEGQKIVFGDGGMGNEGYIASVTPDNDLNWSLFFTNSNPIMRAEMRGRTIVAYGETGFIAHINIDNPADISVTHENSIRDT
;
A
#
# COMPACT_ATOMS: atom_id res chain seq x y z
N MET A 1 -0.24 27.86 -5.35
CA MET A 1 -1.59 28.07 -4.77
C MET A 1 -1.47 28.30 -3.26
N ASN A 2 -2.38 29.03 -2.60
CA ASN A 2 -2.42 29.10 -1.12
C ASN A 2 -3.39 28.03 -0.55
N THR A 3 -3.38 27.78 0.76
CA THR A 3 -4.23 26.72 1.38
C THR A 3 -5.72 26.96 1.20
N GLU A 4 -6.19 28.21 1.33
CA GLU A 4 -7.61 28.56 1.18
C GLU A 4 -8.09 28.33 -0.26
N ASP A 5 -7.26 28.72 -1.24
CA ASP A 5 -7.50 28.44 -2.67
C ASP A 5 -7.52 26.93 -2.95
N ALA A 6 -6.65 26.16 -2.28
CA ALA A 6 -6.59 24.71 -2.44
C ALA A 6 -7.84 24.02 -1.88
N LEU A 7 -8.28 24.40 -0.68
CA LEU A 7 -9.52 23.89 -0.08
C LEU A 7 -10.74 24.25 -0.94
N ALA A 8 -10.83 25.50 -1.40
CA ALA A 8 -11.91 25.94 -2.29
C ALA A 8 -11.91 25.17 -3.62
N LEU A 9 -10.74 24.81 -4.15
CA LEU A 9 -10.63 23.96 -5.33
C LEU A 9 -11.14 22.53 -5.05
N ILE A 10 -10.73 21.92 -3.93
CA ILE A 10 -11.20 20.58 -3.53
C ILE A 10 -12.73 20.57 -3.41
N ASP A 11 -13.31 21.58 -2.77
CA ASP A 11 -14.75 21.73 -2.63
C ASP A 11 -15.44 21.90 -3.98
N HIS A 12 -14.90 22.76 -4.84
CA HIS A 12 -15.44 22.96 -6.18
C HIS A 12 -15.40 21.67 -7.01
N GLU A 13 -14.29 20.95 -6.97
CA GLU A 13 -14.11 19.68 -7.70
C GLU A 13 -15.03 18.57 -7.19
N TYR A 14 -15.39 18.63 -5.92
CA TYR A 14 -16.28 17.69 -5.26
C TYR A 14 -17.76 17.99 -5.57
N GLU A 15 -18.16 19.27 -5.56
CA GLU A 15 -19.55 19.72 -5.72
C GLU A 15 -19.99 19.97 -7.17
N ALA A 16 -19.07 20.18 -8.11
CA ALA A 16 -19.43 20.50 -9.49
C ALA A 16 -20.24 19.37 -10.18
N ASN A 17 -21.28 19.75 -10.94
CA ASN A 17 -22.02 18.84 -11.83
C ASN A 17 -21.09 18.40 -12.99
N ASP A 18 -20.65 17.14 -12.93
CA ASP A 18 -19.51 16.53 -13.64
C ASP A 18 -18.14 16.72 -12.95
N GLY A 19 -18.10 16.74 -11.61
CA GLY A 19 -16.88 16.85 -10.79
C GLY A 19 -15.83 15.77 -11.07
N LEU A 20 -14.60 15.98 -10.61
CA LEU A 20 -13.48 15.04 -10.84
C LEU A 20 -13.82 13.61 -10.40
N LEU A 21 -14.64 13.49 -9.35
CA LEU A 21 -15.18 12.24 -8.84
C LEU A 21 -16.00 11.48 -9.91
N ILE A 22 -16.95 12.15 -10.55
CA ILE A 22 -17.77 11.56 -11.62
C ILE A 22 -16.91 11.34 -12.86
N LYS A 23 -16.00 12.27 -13.17
CA LYS A 23 -15.16 12.21 -14.37
C LYS A 23 -14.14 11.10 -14.34
N PHE A 24 -13.53 10.83 -13.19
CA PHE A 24 -12.70 9.64 -13.02
C PHE A 24 -13.52 8.40 -13.40
N ARG A 25 -14.77 8.26 -12.92
CA ARG A 25 -15.58 7.06 -13.18
C ARG A 25 -16.12 6.96 -14.61
N LEU A 26 -16.56 8.05 -15.22
CA LEU A 26 -17.53 8.00 -16.33
C LEU A 26 -17.26 8.94 -17.50
N SER A 27 -16.28 9.86 -17.43
CA SER A 27 -16.11 10.88 -18.48
C SER A 27 -14.98 10.56 -19.45
N ASN A 28 -15.17 10.90 -20.72
CA ASN A 28 -14.16 10.80 -21.78
C ASN A 28 -13.24 12.02 -21.85
N ASP A 29 -13.58 13.14 -21.19
CA ASP A 29 -12.87 14.41 -21.35
C ASP A 29 -12.49 15.01 -19.99
N VAL A 30 -11.24 14.76 -19.58
CA VAL A 30 -10.61 15.40 -18.43
C VAL A 30 -9.41 16.22 -18.91
N GLU A 31 -9.49 17.55 -18.79
CA GLU A 31 -8.41 18.39 -19.32
C GLU A 31 -7.15 18.28 -18.45
N THR A 32 -5.99 18.10 -19.09
CA THR A 32 -4.68 18.00 -18.43
C THR A 32 -4.41 19.18 -17.49
N GLU A 33 -4.81 20.39 -17.89
CA GLU A 33 -4.63 21.61 -17.08
C GLU A 33 -5.42 21.54 -15.76
N ARG A 34 -6.66 21.04 -15.81
CA ARG A 34 -7.50 20.85 -14.61
C ARG A 34 -6.87 19.82 -13.67
N LEU A 35 -6.33 18.73 -14.20
CA LEU A 35 -5.64 17.70 -13.41
C LEU A 35 -4.34 18.22 -12.77
N GLU A 36 -3.55 19.01 -13.50
CA GLU A 36 -2.34 19.63 -12.94
C GLU A 36 -2.68 20.63 -11.83
N ARG A 37 -3.74 21.42 -12.00
CA ARG A 37 -4.21 22.37 -10.99
C ARG A 37 -4.77 21.66 -9.76
N PHE A 38 -5.47 20.53 -9.94
CA PHE A 38 -5.90 19.67 -8.84
C PHE A 38 -4.72 19.04 -8.11
N HIS A 39 -3.70 18.56 -8.84
CA HIS A 39 -2.46 18.07 -8.25
C HIS A 39 -1.73 19.15 -7.43
N GLU A 40 -1.64 20.40 -7.93
CA GLU A 40 -1.05 21.52 -7.19
C GLU A 40 -1.80 21.78 -5.86
N ALA A 41 -3.13 21.69 -5.87
CA ALA A 41 -3.93 21.82 -4.65
C ALA A 41 -3.61 20.70 -3.65
N LEU A 42 -3.54 19.45 -4.10
CA LEU A 42 -3.19 18.31 -3.24
C LEU A 42 -1.80 18.47 -2.61
N GLN A 43 -0.81 18.91 -3.39
CA GLN A 43 0.53 19.19 -2.86
C GLN A 43 0.51 20.32 -1.83
N THR A 44 -0.28 21.37 -2.07
CA THR A 44 -0.45 22.48 -1.12
C THR A 44 -1.08 21.99 0.18
N LEU A 45 -2.10 21.12 0.11
CA LEU A 45 -2.71 20.50 1.28
C LEU A 45 -1.77 19.56 2.02
N ALA A 46 -0.98 18.76 1.31
CA ALA A 46 0.04 17.91 1.93
C ALA A 46 1.04 18.73 2.76
N VAL A 47 1.57 19.82 2.21
CA VAL A 47 2.46 20.73 2.95
C VAL A 47 1.76 21.37 4.16
N HIS A 48 0.48 21.73 4.00
CA HIS A 48 -0.29 22.33 5.07
C HIS A 48 -0.54 21.36 6.24
N TYR A 49 -0.97 20.12 5.94
CA TYR A 49 -1.30 19.12 6.94
C TYR A 49 -0.09 18.40 7.54
N ASP A 50 1.08 18.47 6.90
CA ASP A 50 2.35 18.02 7.51
C ASP A 50 2.64 18.73 8.85
N GLN A 51 2.17 19.98 8.99
CA GLN A 51 2.34 20.78 10.21
C GLN A 51 1.17 20.67 11.19
N GLN A 52 0.17 19.84 10.89
CA GLN A 52 -1.03 19.66 11.69
C GLN A 52 -1.07 18.29 12.37
N THR A 53 -1.83 18.19 13.46
CA THR A 53 -2.03 16.91 14.20
C THR A 53 -3.23 16.12 13.72
N HIS A 54 -4.04 16.71 12.85
CA HIS A 54 -5.26 16.12 12.34
C HIS A 54 -5.66 16.82 11.03
N ILE A 55 -6.55 16.15 10.29
CA ILE A 55 -7.20 16.67 9.09
C ILE A 55 -8.68 16.78 9.40
N GLU A 56 -9.33 17.87 9.00
CA GLU A 56 -10.76 18.04 9.15
C GLU A 56 -11.51 16.91 8.43
N SER A 57 -12.51 16.34 9.10
CA SER A 57 -13.19 15.12 8.63
C SER A 57 -13.83 15.28 7.24
N ASP A 58 -14.31 16.48 6.91
CA ASP A 58 -14.91 16.77 5.61
C ASP A 58 -13.88 16.78 4.49
N VAL A 59 -12.69 17.35 4.74
CA VAL A 59 -11.55 17.33 3.81
C VAL A 59 -11.07 15.90 3.63
N ALA A 60 -10.85 15.17 4.72
CA ALA A 60 -10.44 13.77 4.68
C ALA A 60 -11.40 12.90 3.84
N TYR A 61 -12.71 13.09 4.03
CA TYR A 61 -13.73 12.36 3.27
C TYR A 61 -13.67 12.67 1.77
N LYS A 62 -13.55 13.94 1.38
CA LYS A 62 -13.46 14.36 -0.03
C LYS A 62 -12.22 13.75 -0.70
N ILE A 63 -11.07 13.84 -0.05
CA ILE A 63 -9.80 13.30 -0.56
C ILE A 63 -9.84 11.77 -0.71
N MET A 64 -10.37 11.05 0.29
CA MET A 64 -10.57 9.60 0.19
C MET A 64 -11.52 9.23 -0.96
N SER A 65 -12.63 9.97 -1.11
CA SER A 65 -13.61 9.74 -2.18
C SER A 65 -12.98 9.89 -3.57
N PHE A 66 -12.15 10.91 -3.79
CA PHE A 66 -11.39 11.08 -5.03
C PHE A 66 -10.43 9.92 -5.27
N ARG A 67 -9.72 9.47 -4.23
CA ARG A 67 -8.73 8.39 -4.30
C ARG A 67 -9.34 7.04 -4.67
N ASP A 68 -10.41 6.66 -3.99
CA ASP A 68 -11.11 5.38 -4.24
C ASP A 68 -11.69 5.35 -5.65
N THR A 69 -12.25 6.48 -6.06
CA THR A 69 -12.82 6.67 -7.38
C THR A 69 -11.73 6.62 -8.45
N LEU A 70 -10.62 7.34 -8.29
CA LEU A 70 -9.49 7.28 -9.20
C LEU A 70 -8.92 5.86 -9.32
N SER A 71 -8.85 5.12 -8.21
CA SER A 71 -8.34 3.75 -8.16
C SER A 71 -9.26 2.75 -8.88
N ALA A 72 -10.58 2.86 -8.65
CA ALA A 72 -11.57 2.07 -9.36
C ALA A 72 -11.53 2.34 -10.87
N SER A 73 -11.40 3.61 -11.25
CA SER A 73 -11.33 4.04 -12.64
C SER A 73 -10.06 3.60 -13.35
N ALA A 74 -8.91 3.67 -12.68
CA ALA A 74 -7.64 3.16 -13.21
C ALA A 74 -7.70 1.66 -13.52
N SER A 75 -8.57 0.91 -12.84
CA SER A 75 -8.78 -0.52 -13.11
C SER A 75 -9.66 -0.77 -14.35
N HIS A 76 -10.52 0.18 -14.72
CA HIS A 76 -11.48 0.08 -15.84
C HIS A 76 -11.13 0.93 -17.08
N TRP A 77 -10.07 1.73 -17.01
CA TRP A 77 -9.54 2.64 -18.05
C TRP A 77 -9.32 2.07 -19.46
N LYS A 78 -9.32 0.73 -19.62
CA LYS A 78 -9.12 0.06 -20.91
C LYS A 78 -10.24 0.39 -21.91
N VAL A 79 -11.40 0.87 -21.45
CA VAL A 79 -12.60 1.04 -22.28
C VAL A 79 -12.83 2.50 -22.75
N SER A 80 -12.48 3.52 -21.96
CA SER A 80 -12.83 4.93 -22.26
C SER A 80 -11.65 5.86 -22.59
N ARG A 81 -10.42 5.55 -22.15
CA ARG A 81 -9.19 6.36 -22.35
C ARG A 81 -9.42 7.89 -22.36
N PRO A 82 -9.85 8.47 -21.24
CA PRO A 82 -10.11 9.90 -21.18
C PRO A 82 -8.86 10.70 -21.54
N GLU A 83 -9.03 11.80 -22.27
CA GLU A 83 -7.93 12.75 -22.49
C GLU A 83 -7.38 13.24 -21.13
N GLY A 84 -6.08 13.56 -21.06
CA GLY A 84 -5.40 14.04 -19.83
C GLY A 84 -5.11 13.01 -18.73
N LEU A 85 -5.92 11.95 -18.59
CA LEU A 85 -5.78 10.95 -17.52
C LEU A 85 -4.84 9.80 -17.93
N THR A 86 -3.57 10.13 -18.16
CA THR A 86 -2.51 9.16 -18.48
C THR A 86 -2.08 8.33 -17.25
N ILE A 87 -1.44 7.18 -17.46
CA ILE A 87 -0.83 6.36 -16.38
C ILE A 87 0.01 7.23 -15.44
N GLN A 88 0.86 8.09 -16.00
CA GLN A 88 1.75 8.96 -15.25
C GLN A 88 0.96 9.97 -14.41
N MET A 89 -0.08 10.58 -14.99
CA MET A 89 -0.94 11.53 -14.26
C MET A 89 -1.73 10.83 -13.16
N THR A 90 -2.28 9.64 -13.41
CA THR A 90 -2.99 8.84 -12.41
C THR A 90 -2.08 8.48 -11.24
N SER A 91 -0.88 7.95 -11.50
CA SER A 91 0.08 7.66 -10.43
C SER A 91 0.46 8.91 -9.65
N LYS A 92 0.70 10.02 -10.35
CA LYS A 92 1.02 11.32 -9.74
C LYS A 92 -0.09 11.80 -8.80
N LEU A 93 -1.35 11.69 -9.22
CA LEU A 93 -2.51 12.07 -8.41
C LEU A 93 -2.74 11.13 -7.22
N ILE A 94 -2.58 9.82 -7.39
CA ILE A 94 -2.69 8.85 -6.28
C ILE A 94 -1.64 9.17 -5.21
N ILE A 95 -0.39 9.41 -5.61
CA ILE A 95 0.69 9.79 -4.69
C ILE A 95 0.34 11.10 -3.96
N ALA A 96 -0.14 12.11 -4.68
CA ALA A 96 -0.49 13.39 -4.08
C ALA A 96 -1.67 13.30 -3.11
N LEU A 97 -2.68 12.47 -3.41
CA LEU A 97 -3.82 12.19 -2.51
C LEU A 97 -3.34 11.52 -1.23
N SER A 98 -2.45 10.53 -1.33
CA SER A 98 -1.84 9.88 -0.15
C SER A 98 -0.96 10.85 0.65
N GLY A 99 -0.25 11.75 -0.02
CA GLY A 99 0.58 12.78 0.61
C GLY A 99 -0.19 13.74 1.52
N VAL A 100 -1.49 13.99 1.26
CA VAL A 100 -2.34 14.80 2.16
C VAL A 100 -2.47 14.15 3.54
N PHE A 101 -2.46 12.82 3.61
CA PHE A 101 -2.61 12.05 4.84
C PHE A 101 -1.27 11.71 5.53
N ALA A 102 -0.14 11.95 4.87
CA ALA A 102 1.19 11.52 5.33
C ALA A 102 1.77 12.36 6.50
N GLY A 103 0.93 13.12 7.22
CA GLY A 103 1.35 13.93 8.36
C GLY A 103 1.99 13.10 9.47
N HIS A 104 3.31 13.31 9.65
CA HIS A 104 4.26 12.67 10.58
C HIS A 104 5.06 11.45 10.08
N GLY A 105 5.87 11.68 9.04
CA GLY A 105 7.03 10.85 8.67
C GLY A 105 8.41 11.46 9.02
N THR A 106 8.49 12.54 9.80
CA THR A 106 9.79 13.07 10.30
C THR A 106 9.81 13.19 11.82
N SER A 107 9.66 12.05 12.50
CA SER A 107 10.38 11.92 13.77
C SER A 107 11.86 11.88 13.42
N GLN A 108 12.64 12.83 13.92
CA GLN A 108 14.10 12.72 13.89
C GLN A 108 14.46 11.36 14.45
N ALA A 109 15.05 10.50 13.61
CA ALA A 109 15.64 9.25 14.04
C ALA A 109 16.55 9.55 15.24
N ASN A 110 16.11 9.15 16.42
CA ASN A 110 16.93 9.13 17.61
C ASN A 110 17.57 7.74 17.60
N PRO A 111 18.86 7.59 17.24
CA PRO A 111 19.48 6.30 16.91
C PRO A 111 19.69 5.38 18.13
N ASN A 112 18.92 5.56 19.22
CA ASN A 112 19.12 4.88 20.51
C ASN A 112 17.83 4.29 21.12
N LYS A 113 16.80 3.98 20.33
CA LYS A 113 15.61 3.27 20.84
C LYS A 113 15.33 1.98 20.05
N LEU A 114 16.10 0.94 20.37
CA LEU A 114 15.91 -0.46 19.95
C LEU A 114 14.66 -1.15 20.56
N ASN A 115 13.62 -0.39 20.94
CA ASN A 115 12.43 -0.88 21.65
C ASN A 115 11.13 -0.24 21.11
N GLY A 116 10.88 -0.31 19.80
CA GLY A 116 9.56 -0.03 19.21
C GLY A 116 8.57 -1.18 19.46
N THR A 117 7.27 -0.91 19.44
CA THR A 117 6.19 -1.89 19.62
C THR A 117 6.27 -3.01 18.57
N ILE A 118 6.51 -2.64 17.30
CA ILE A 118 6.66 -3.62 16.20
C ILE A 118 7.89 -4.49 16.46
N GLN A 119 9.02 -3.88 16.83
CA GLN A 119 10.25 -4.62 17.09
C GLN A 119 10.11 -5.60 18.26
N GLN A 120 9.38 -5.22 19.30
CA GLN A 120 9.06 -6.10 20.42
C GLN A 120 8.18 -7.26 19.96
N LYS A 121 7.10 -6.97 19.23
CA LYS A 121 6.16 -7.98 18.73
C LYS A 121 6.82 -8.97 17.78
N TRP A 122 7.71 -8.50 16.91
CA TRP A 122 8.54 -9.36 16.06
C TRP A 122 9.34 -10.39 16.86
N ARG A 123 10.00 -9.96 17.94
CA ARG A 123 10.78 -10.86 18.81
C ARG A 123 9.91 -11.86 19.58
N GLU A 124 8.63 -11.54 19.77
CA GLU A 124 7.62 -12.42 20.35
C GLU A 124 7.01 -13.39 19.33
N GLY A 125 7.35 -13.28 18.04
CA GLY A 125 6.80 -14.11 16.95
C GLY A 125 5.55 -13.52 16.29
N PHE A 126 5.38 -12.19 16.31
CA PHE A 126 4.21 -11.53 15.75
C PHE A 126 4.58 -10.50 14.67
N VAL A 127 3.69 -10.32 13.70
CA VAL A 127 3.72 -9.23 12.71
C VAL A 127 2.39 -8.48 12.69
N VAL A 128 2.30 -7.39 11.94
CA VAL A 128 1.03 -6.68 11.73
C VAL A 128 0.17 -7.48 10.74
N GLY A 129 -1.01 -7.90 11.18
CA GLY A 129 -1.95 -8.79 10.48
C GLY A 129 -2.83 -8.14 9.43
N TYR A 130 -2.30 -7.18 8.68
CA TYR A 130 -3.04 -6.49 7.60
C TYR A 130 -2.24 -6.57 6.31
N ASP A 131 -2.91 -6.43 5.16
CA ASP A 131 -2.21 -6.21 3.90
C ASP A 131 -1.43 -4.90 3.98
N CYS A 132 -0.14 -5.00 4.29
CA CYS A 132 0.72 -3.86 4.58
C CYS A 132 2.20 -4.22 4.52
N ILE A 133 3.04 -3.17 4.54
CA ILE A 133 4.44 -3.24 4.91
C ILE A 133 4.57 -2.62 6.29
N ALA A 134 5.11 -3.34 7.27
CA ALA A 134 5.41 -2.82 8.59
C ALA A 134 6.93 -2.75 8.79
N TYR A 135 7.43 -1.59 9.21
CA TYR A 135 8.85 -1.35 9.45
C TYR A 135 9.17 -1.43 10.94
N GLY A 136 10.40 -1.84 11.28
CA GLY A 136 10.85 -1.94 12.69
C GLY A 136 10.87 -0.59 13.43
N ASP A 137 10.76 0.53 12.71
CA ASP A 137 10.77 1.90 13.22
C ASP A 137 9.35 2.49 13.46
N GLU A 138 8.34 1.62 13.58
CA GLU A 138 6.94 1.95 13.86
C GLU A 138 6.13 2.50 12.66
N GLN A 139 6.75 2.64 11.48
CA GLN A 139 6.07 3.03 10.24
C GLN A 139 5.33 1.85 9.61
N ILE A 140 4.18 2.12 9.00
CA ILE A 140 3.38 1.12 8.27
C ILE A 140 2.93 1.74 6.97
N VAL A 141 3.13 1.04 5.85
CA VAL A 141 2.49 1.33 4.57
C VAL A 141 1.32 0.38 4.43
N PHE A 142 0.11 0.86 4.67
CA PHE A 142 -1.08 0.06 4.44
C PHE A 142 -1.24 -0.19 2.94
N ALA A 143 -1.80 -1.33 2.54
CA ALA A 143 -1.99 -1.68 1.14
C ALA A 143 -3.46 -1.91 0.81
N ASN A 144 -3.79 -1.69 -0.46
CA ASN A 144 -5.01 -2.21 -1.05
C ASN A 144 -4.67 -3.53 -1.74
N ALA A 145 -5.21 -4.63 -1.23
CA ALA A 145 -5.05 -5.96 -1.79
C ALA A 145 -6.43 -6.57 -2.09
N TYR A 146 -6.61 -7.05 -3.33
CA TYR A 146 -7.85 -7.70 -3.73
C TYR A 146 -7.64 -8.61 -4.93
N SER A 147 -8.58 -9.53 -5.14
CA SER A 147 -8.60 -10.44 -6.29
C SER A 147 -9.85 -10.23 -7.13
N VAL A 148 -9.71 -10.27 -8.44
CA VAL A 148 -10.84 -10.27 -9.38
C VAL A 148 -10.85 -11.59 -10.12
N TYR A 149 -11.99 -12.28 -10.09
CA TYR A 149 -12.21 -13.53 -10.80
C TYR A 149 -13.08 -13.27 -12.04
N ASP A 150 -12.59 -13.65 -13.22
CA ASP A 150 -13.38 -13.60 -14.46
C ASP A 150 -14.10 -14.95 -14.66
N PRO A 151 -15.45 -14.99 -14.59
CA PRO A 151 -16.19 -16.23 -14.74
C PRO A 151 -16.17 -16.81 -16.17
N ASN A 152 -15.77 -16.03 -17.18
CA ASN A 152 -15.71 -16.49 -18.57
C ASN A 152 -14.37 -17.17 -18.88
N THR A 153 -13.26 -16.62 -18.36
CA THR A 153 -11.92 -17.19 -18.57
C THR A 153 -11.50 -18.11 -17.42
N HIS A 154 -12.21 -18.05 -16.29
CA HIS A 154 -11.83 -18.71 -15.03
C HIS A 154 -10.49 -18.24 -14.47
N GLU A 155 -10.00 -17.07 -14.89
CA GLU A 155 -8.75 -16.50 -14.42
C GLU A 155 -8.96 -15.61 -13.20
N THR A 156 -8.05 -15.74 -12.23
CA THR A 156 -7.98 -14.84 -11.07
C THR A 156 -6.83 -13.86 -11.28
N THR A 157 -7.15 -12.57 -11.29
CA THR A 157 -6.14 -11.51 -11.27
C THR A 157 -6.00 -10.97 -9.84
N LEU A 158 -4.76 -10.90 -9.36
CA LEU A 158 -4.45 -10.35 -8.05
C LEU A 158 -3.95 -8.91 -8.19
N TYR A 159 -4.31 -8.08 -7.24
CA TYR A 159 -3.88 -6.70 -7.14
C TYR A 159 -3.33 -6.46 -5.75
N TRP A 160 -2.19 -5.78 -5.70
CA TRP A 160 -1.60 -5.27 -4.47
C TRP A 160 -0.98 -3.92 -4.80
N SER A 161 -1.29 -2.90 -4.02
CA SER A 161 -0.72 -1.57 -4.19
C SER A 161 -0.65 -0.83 -2.87
N PRO A 162 0.41 -0.03 -2.61
CA PRO A 162 0.47 0.84 -1.45
C PRO A 162 -0.76 1.76 -1.40
N LEU A 163 -1.39 1.82 -0.22
CA LEU A 163 -2.58 2.63 0.03
C LEU A 163 -2.19 4.00 0.61
N CYS A 164 -1.60 3.98 1.80
CA CYS A 164 -1.18 5.15 2.56
C CYS A 164 -0.15 4.77 3.62
N ASP A 165 0.58 5.79 4.08
CA ASP A 165 1.50 5.66 5.19
C ASP A 165 0.77 5.93 6.51
N THR A 166 1.12 5.20 7.55
CA THR A 166 0.59 5.35 8.91
C THR A 166 1.62 4.86 9.93
N THR A 167 1.24 4.84 11.20
CA THR A 167 2.07 4.30 12.28
C THR A 167 1.33 3.26 13.08
N VAL A 168 2.07 2.38 13.75
CA VAL A 168 1.46 1.40 14.66
C VAL A 168 0.64 2.07 15.77
N ALA A 169 1.08 3.22 16.28
CA ALA A 169 0.36 3.98 17.30
C ALA A 169 -1.02 4.46 16.80
N SER A 170 -1.09 4.88 15.54
CA SER A 170 -2.35 5.28 14.90
C SER A 170 -3.32 4.10 14.77
N LEU A 171 -2.83 2.91 14.42
CA LEU A 171 -3.67 1.70 14.34
C LEU A 171 -4.16 1.26 15.73
N LEU A 172 -3.25 1.20 16.71
CA LEU A 172 -3.54 0.78 18.09
C LEU A 172 -4.55 1.66 18.82
N LYS A 173 -4.74 2.92 18.37
CA LYS A 173 -5.79 3.80 18.87
C LYS A 173 -7.20 3.26 18.59
N TYR A 174 -7.38 2.53 17.49
CA TYR A 174 -8.69 2.06 17.03
C TYR A 174 -8.87 0.55 17.17
N ASN A 175 -7.79 -0.22 17.05
CA ASN A 175 -7.80 -1.66 17.27
C ASN A 175 -6.51 -2.06 18.00
N ASP A 176 -6.61 -2.62 19.19
CA ASP A 176 -5.45 -3.10 19.96
C ASP A 176 -4.99 -4.51 19.56
N ASP A 177 -5.81 -5.22 18.78
CA ASP A 177 -5.55 -6.56 18.26
C ASP A 177 -5.26 -6.53 16.76
N ILE A 178 -4.08 -5.98 16.41
CA ILE A 178 -3.58 -5.87 15.02
C ILE A 178 -2.49 -6.90 14.72
N TRP A 179 -2.25 -7.81 15.65
CA TRP A 179 -1.06 -8.66 15.66
C TRP A 179 -1.42 -10.07 15.24
N THR A 180 -0.59 -10.62 14.38
CA THR A 180 -0.73 -11.98 13.90
C THR A 180 0.50 -12.78 14.30
N GLU A 181 0.27 -13.90 15.00
CA GLU A 181 1.33 -14.86 15.31
C GLU A 181 1.80 -15.51 14.02
N VAL A 182 3.11 -15.60 13.84
CA VAL A 182 3.73 -16.15 12.64
C VAL A 182 4.74 -17.23 12.96
N ASP A 183 4.76 -18.25 12.11
CA ASP A 183 5.79 -19.28 12.13
C ASP A 183 6.82 -18.99 11.03
N ILE A 184 8.11 -19.09 11.39
CA ILE A 184 9.19 -18.99 10.41
C ILE A 184 9.39 -20.37 9.77
N PHE A 185 9.10 -20.50 8.47
CA PHE A 185 9.42 -21.74 7.74
C PHE A 185 10.91 -21.94 7.54
N ARG A 186 11.27 -23.18 7.20
CA ARG A 186 12.56 -23.81 7.53
C ARG A 186 13.77 -23.31 6.73
N ASP A 187 13.57 -22.52 5.67
CA ASP A 187 14.65 -22.16 4.75
C ASP A 187 14.78 -20.64 4.53
N PRO A 188 15.14 -19.87 5.58
CA PRO A 188 15.52 -18.49 5.37
C PRO A 188 16.79 -18.40 4.54
N PHE A 189 16.95 -17.32 3.78
CA PHE A 189 18.16 -17.07 3.00
C PHE A 189 18.75 -15.70 3.30
N GLU A 190 20.04 -15.54 3.07
CA GLU A 190 20.75 -14.29 3.31
C GLU A 190 21.03 -13.57 1.99
N PHE A 191 20.98 -12.24 2.02
CA PHE A 191 21.36 -11.37 0.92
C PHE A 191 21.96 -10.07 1.46
N GLU A 192 23.20 -9.75 1.07
CA GLU A 192 23.90 -8.50 1.44
C GLU A 192 23.87 -8.17 2.95
N GLY A 193 23.99 -9.20 3.81
CA GLY A 193 23.99 -9.01 5.27
C GLY A 193 22.60 -8.86 5.89
N GLN A 194 21.54 -9.10 5.12
CA GLN A 194 20.17 -9.21 5.61
C GLN A 194 19.71 -10.66 5.50
N LYS A 195 18.83 -11.09 6.41
CA LYS A 195 18.20 -12.41 6.39
C LYS A 195 16.73 -12.25 5.99
N ILE A 196 16.30 -13.02 5.02
CA ILE A 196 14.91 -13.07 4.56
C ILE A 196 14.24 -14.30 5.18
N VAL A 197 13.13 -14.07 5.86
CA VAL A 197 12.29 -15.08 6.54
C VAL A 197 10.86 -14.97 6.02
N PHE A 198 10.12 -16.07 6.00
CA PHE A 198 8.76 -16.09 5.46
C PHE A 198 7.97 -17.27 6.03
N GLY A 199 6.64 -17.18 5.94
CA GLY A 199 5.78 -18.32 6.25
C GLY A 199 4.31 -18.04 6.39
N ASP A 200 3.67 -18.74 7.32
CA ASP A 200 2.23 -18.73 7.59
C ASP A 200 1.85 -17.53 8.48
N GLY A 201 0.69 -16.92 8.18
CA GLY A 201 0.04 -15.91 9.02
C GLY A 201 -0.95 -16.48 10.05
N GLY A 202 -0.96 -17.79 10.30
CA GLY A 202 -1.65 -18.41 11.44
C GLY A 202 -3.02 -19.00 11.12
N MET A 203 -3.80 -18.42 10.19
CA MET A 203 -5.13 -18.96 9.82
C MET A 203 -5.09 -19.83 8.56
N GLY A 204 -3.93 -20.01 7.94
CA GLY A 204 -3.72 -20.88 6.78
C GLY A 204 -4.16 -20.30 5.43
N ASN A 205 -4.77 -19.12 5.40
CA ASN A 205 -5.00 -18.33 4.18
C ASN A 205 -4.03 -17.15 4.03
N GLU A 206 -3.19 -16.94 5.04
CA GLU A 206 -2.29 -15.80 5.14
C GLU A 206 -0.85 -16.23 4.96
N GLY A 207 -0.05 -15.29 4.46
CA GLY A 207 1.38 -15.49 4.30
C GLY A 207 2.12 -14.19 4.57
N TYR A 208 3.36 -14.33 5.02
CA TYR A 208 4.23 -13.18 5.25
C TYR A 208 5.64 -13.43 4.73
N ILE A 209 6.35 -12.33 4.52
CA ILE A 209 7.78 -12.31 4.26
C ILE A 209 8.40 -11.09 4.93
N ALA A 210 9.55 -11.26 5.57
CA ALA A 210 10.23 -10.20 6.28
C ALA A 210 11.72 -10.21 5.98
N SER A 211 12.29 -9.02 6.00
CA SER A 211 13.74 -8.80 6.05
C SER A 211 14.14 -8.44 7.46
N VAL A 212 15.17 -9.13 7.96
CA VAL A 212 15.73 -8.88 9.29
C VAL A 212 17.24 -8.68 9.22
N THR A 213 17.78 -7.97 10.21
CA THR A 213 19.22 -7.86 10.45
C THR A 213 19.81 -9.21 10.89
N PRO A 214 21.14 -9.38 10.88
CA PRO A 214 21.79 -10.56 11.45
C PRO A 214 21.47 -10.81 12.92
N ASP A 215 21.15 -9.74 13.66
CA ASP A 215 20.75 -9.78 15.08
C ASP A 215 19.25 -10.07 15.26
N ASN A 216 18.55 -10.39 14.18
CA ASN A 216 17.10 -10.67 14.13
C ASN A 216 16.21 -9.46 14.45
N ASP A 217 16.72 -8.24 14.27
CA ASP A 217 15.90 -7.04 14.30
C ASP A 217 15.16 -6.86 12.96
N LEU A 218 13.94 -6.34 13.00
CA LEU A 218 13.07 -6.26 11.82
C LEU A 218 13.46 -5.02 10.99
N ASN A 219 13.85 -5.22 9.74
CA ASN A 219 13.93 -4.10 8.79
C ASN A 219 12.52 -3.76 8.31
N TRP A 220 11.83 -4.77 7.78
CA TRP A 220 10.44 -4.67 7.32
C TRP A 220 9.78 -6.06 7.23
N SER A 221 8.46 -6.11 7.33
CA SER A 221 7.62 -7.28 7.04
C SER A 221 6.50 -6.90 6.07
N LEU A 222 6.26 -7.74 5.08
CA LEU A 222 5.08 -7.75 4.22
C LEU A 222 4.14 -8.84 4.69
N PHE A 223 2.87 -8.50 4.89
CA PHE A 223 1.82 -9.45 5.23
C PHE A 223 0.74 -9.45 4.15
N PHE A 224 0.24 -10.63 3.82
CA PHE A 224 -0.74 -10.85 2.76
C PHE A 224 -1.88 -11.72 3.27
N THR A 225 -3.08 -11.16 3.33
CA THR A 225 -4.27 -11.85 3.89
C THR A 225 -4.85 -12.93 2.97
N ASN A 226 -4.43 -12.95 1.70
CA ASN A 226 -4.96 -13.85 0.66
C ASN A 226 -3.86 -14.45 -0.21
N SER A 227 -2.72 -14.79 0.39
CA SER A 227 -1.61 -15.45 -0.32
C SER A 227 -1.54 -16.95 -0.09
N ASN A 228 -2.20 -17.44 0.97
CA ASN A 228 -1.82 -18.68 1.67
C ASN A 228 -0.35 -18.62 2.14
N PRO A 229 0.10 -19.56 2.98
CA PRO A 229 1.44 -19.48 3.54
C PRO A 229 2.50 -19.37 2.45
N ILE A 230 3.49 -18.48 2.66
CA ILE A 230 4.61 -18.35 1.73
C ILE A 230 5.52 -19.57 1.96
N MET A 231 5.54 -20.49 1.00
CA MET A 231 6.26 -21.76 1.14
C MET A 231 7.70 -21.69 0.67
N ARG A 232 8.00 -20.73 -0.21
CA ARG A 232 9.32 -20.57 -0.81
C ARG A 232 9.55 -19.12 -1.19
N ALA A 233 10.77 -18.64 -1.03
CA ALA A 233 11.20 -17.40 -1.65
C ALA A 233 12.62 -17.54 -2.18
N GLU A 234 12.95 -16.78 -3.23
CA GLU A 234 14.28 -16.76 -3.81
C GLU A 234 14.63 -15.34 -4.27
N MET A 235 15.94 -15.06 -4.35
CA MET A 235 16.42 -13.79 -4.89
C MET A 235 16.67 -13.89 -6.40
N ARG A 236 16.17 -12.92 -7.16
CA ARG A 236 16.47 -12.73 -8.59
C ARG A 236 16.96 -11.31 -8.82
N GLY A 237 18.28 -11.13 -8.84
CA GLY A 237 18.87 -9.79 -8.87
C GLY A 237 18.60 -9.06 -7.55
N ARG A 238 17.84 -7.96 -7.60
CA ARG A 238 17.37 -7.21 -6.42
C ARG A 238 15.88 -7.41 -6.11
N THR A 239 15.27 -8.43 -6.72
CA THR A 239 13.86 -8.76 -6.53
C THR A 239 13.74 -10.09 -5.80
N ILE A 240 13.08 -10.09 -4.66
CA ILE A 240 12.63 -11.30 -3.99
C ILE A 240 11.40 -11.82 -4.74
N VAL A 241 11.42 -13.08 -5.14
CA VAL A 241 10.25 -13.78 -5.68
C VAL A 241 9.75 -14.76 -4.63
N ALA A 242 8.60 -14.45 -4.05
CA ALA A 242 7.94 -15.24 -3.00
C ALA A 242 6.76 -16.01 -3.59
N TYR A 243 6.63 -17.28 -3.20
CA TYR A 243 5.66 -18.23 -3.71
C TYR A 243 4.77 -18.72 -2.56
N GLY A 244 3.48 -18.38 -2.64
CA GLY A 244 2.46 -18.93 -1.75
C GLY A 244 2.03 -20.34 -2.16
N GLU A 245 1.40 -21.06 -1.24
CA GLU A 245 1.01 -22.46 -1.43
C GLU A 245 0.07 -22.68 -2.63
N THR A 246 -0.84 -21.75 -2.92
CA THR A 246 -1.89 -21.93 -3.93
C THR A 246 -1.61 -21.25 -5.27
N GLY A 247 -0.35 -20.97 -5.58
CA GLY A 247 0.05 -20.31 -6.83
C GLY A 247 0.13 -18.78 -6.75
N PHE A 248 -0.02 -18.19 -5.56
CA PHE A 248 0.31 -16.79 -5.32
C PHE A 248 1.81 -16.55 -5.58
N ILE A 249 2.14 -15.50 -6.32
CA ILE A 249 3.53 -15.09 -6.55
C ILE A 249 3.66 -13.59 -6.30
N ALA A 250 4.55 -13.20 -5.40
CA ALA A 250 4.92 -11.81 -5.16
C ALA A 250 6.35 -11.54 -5.66
N HIS A 251 6.51 -10.44 -6.39
CA HIS A 251 7.79 -9.89 -6.80
C HIS A 251 8.04 -8.62 -6.00
N ILE A 252 8.99 -8.65 -5.08
CA ILE A 252 9.24 -7.58 -4.10
C ILE A 252 10.63 -7.03 -4.35
N ASN A 253 10.75 -5.73 -4.59
CA ASN A 253 12.04 -5.06 -4.66
C ASN A 253 12.64 -4.94 -3.24
N ILE A 254 13.84 -5.49 -3.01
CA ILE A 254 14.46 -5.50 -1.68
C ILE A 254 14.86 -4.09 -1.19
N ASP A 255 15.14 -3.17 -2.11
CA ASP A 255 15.51 -1.79 -1.77
C ASP A 255 14.30 -0.93 -1.44
N ASN A 256 13.14 -1.29 -2.00
CA ASN A 256 11.89 -0.58 -1.83
C ASN A 256 10.73 -1.58 -1.83
N PRO A 257 10.35 -2.14 -0.67
CA PRO A 257 9.30 -3.16 -0.60
C PRO A 257 7.92 -2.70 -1.10
N ALA A 258 7.68 -1.38 -1.19
CA ALA A 258 6.47 -0.81 -1.78
C ALA A 258 6.44 -0.92 -3.32
N ASP A 259 7.58 -1.14 -3.96
CA ASP A 259 7.69 -1.56 -5.36
C ASP A 259 7.52 -3.08 -5.45
N ILE A 260 6.26 -3.49 -5.39
CA ILE A 260 5.84 -4.89 -5.41
C ILE A 260 4.79 -5.10 -6.49
N SER A 261 4.83 -6.28 -7.10
CA SER A 261 3.74 -6.78 -7.94
C SER A 261 3.37 -8.19 -7.52
N VAL A 262 2.08 -8.53 -7.68
CA VAL A 262 1.54 -9.85 -7.37
C VAL A 262 0.92 -10.46 -8.61
N THR A 263 1.05 -11.77 -8.75
CA THR A 263 0.44 -12.55 -9.82
C THR A 263 -0.05 -13.87 -9.26
N HIS A 264 -0.91 -14.55 -10.02
CA HIS A 264 -1.33 -15.91 -9.72
C HIS A 264 -0.87 -16.81 -10.85
N GLU A 265 -0.12 -17.87 -10.53
CA GLU A 265 0.16 -18.92 -11.50
C GLU A 265 -1.13 -19.70 -11.72
N ASN A 266 -1.68 -19.62 -12.93
CA ASN A 266 -2.80 -20.49 -13.30
C ASN A 266 -2.25 -21.91 -13.27
N SER A 267 -2.67 -22.70 -12.29
CA SER A 267 -2.44 -24.14 -12.36
C SER A 267 -3.00 -24.62 -13.70
N ILE A 268 -2.12 -25.07 -14.60
CA ILE A 268 -2.53 -25.90 -15.72
C ILE A 268 -3.15 -27.11 -15.04
N ARG A 269 -4.48 -27.15 -15.01
CA ARG A 269 -5.21 -28.36 -14.62
C ARG A 269 -4.98 -29.37 -15.74
N ASP A 270 -3.86 -30.09 -15.66
CA ASP A 270 -3.70 -31.36 -16.34
C ASP A 270 -4.61 -32.37 -15.63
N THR A 271 -5.89 -32.35 -15.99
CA THR A 271 -6.81 -33.51 -15.89
C THR A 271 -7.93 -33.39 -16.90
#